data_AF-A0A1S4BBX9-F1
#
_entry.id   AF-A0A1S4BBX9-F1
#
_cell.length_a   1.000
_cell.length_b   1.000
_cell.length_c   1.000
_cell.angle_alpha   90.00
_cell.angle_beta   90.00
_cell.angle_gamma   90.00
#
_symmetry.space_group_name_H-M   'P 1'
#
loop_
_entity.id
_entity.type
_entity.pdbx_description
1 polymer ?
#
loop_
_entity_poly.entity_id
_entity_poly.type
_entity_poly.pdbx_seq_one_letter_code
_entity_poly.pdbx_strand_id
1 'polypeptide(L)'
;MTKLLLLLPLLLLCLVSFTTGEIKNLKISSDPRAMILFERFGFTHTGQAAISVSSVSVISTLATPDPSRLGFFLLSEESLIQVLLELQQNPNFCVLKSNFINNLFTFRDLSPPPNSSFNRSYPVTSPNEYSLFFANCAPESKVSMDVRTELYNLDNQVKDYLSAGLTQLPTLYFLFSFVYFGFLGLWLYVCFNNKKSVHRIHMLMAALVVMKALNLVFAAEDKHYVKVTGTAHG
;
A
#
# COMPACT_ATOMS: atom_id res chain seq x y z
N MET A 1 -2.14 3.78 46.63
CA MET A 1 -1.50 3.99 45.31
C MET A 1 -1.70 2.84 44.32
N THR A 2 -2.14 1.64 44.74
CA THR A 2 -2.36 0.47 43.87
C THR A 2 -3.63 0.53 43.02
N LYS A 3 -4.68 1.24 43.44
CA LYS A 3 -5.93 1.37 42.66
C LYS A 3 -5.81 2.25 41.42
N LEU A 4 -4.91 3.23 41.41
CA LEU A 4 -4.72 4.15 40.27
C LEU A 4 -4.02 3.48 39.08
N LEU A 5 -3.18 2.46 39.35
CA LEU A 5 -2.45 1.71 38.33
C LEU A 5 -3.37 0.78 37.50
N LEU A 6 -4.49 0.34 38.09
CA LEU A 6 -5.49 -0.53 37.44
C LEU A 6 -6.48 0.23 36.56
N LEU A 7 -6.66 1.54 36.79
CA LEU A 7 -7.56 2.40 35.99
C LEU A 7 -6.93 2.88 34.68
N LEU A 8 -5.60 2.93 34.61
CA LEU A 8 -4.86 3.38 33.44
C LEU A 8 -5.04 2.47 32.19
N PRO A 9 -4.98 1.12 32.28
CA PRO A 9 -5.24 0.27 31.12
C PRO A 9 -6.71 0.32 30.67
N LEU A 10 -7.66 0.49 31.59
CA LEU A 10 -9.09 0.60 31.27
C LEU A 10 -9.41 1.90 30.51
N LEU A 11 -8.74 3.01 30.87
CA LEU A 11 -8.86 4.29 30.16
C LEU A 11 -8.24 4.23 28.76
N LEU A 12 -7.16 3.45 28.58
CA LEU A 12 -6.51 3.25 27.27
C LEU A 12 -7.38 2.44 26.30
N LEU A 13 -8.18 1.48 26.81
CA LEU A 13 -9.14 0.70 26.02
C LEU A 13 -10.34 1.53 25.52
N CYS A 14 -10.68 2.65 26.17
CA CYS A 14 -11.77 3.53 25.75
C CYS A 14 -11.38 4.52 24.63
N LEU A 15 -10.10 4.59 24.25
CA LEU A 15 -9.60 5.48 23.19
C LEU A 15 -9.49 4.80 21.82
N VAL A 16 -9.89 3.53 21.71
CA VAL A 16 -9.86 2.79 20.44
C VAL A 16 -11.10 3.18 19.63
N SER A 17 -11.04 4.37 19.02
CA SER A 17 -12.01 4.79 18.01
C SER A 17 -11.95 3.81 16.83
N PHE A 18 -13.10 3.26 16.44
CA PHE A 18 -13.22 2.51 15.18
C PHE A 18 -13.01 3.49 14.03
N THR A 19 -11.84 3.44 13.40
CA THR A 19 -11.56 4.18 12.17
C THR A 19 -12.12 3.37 11.00
N THR A 20 -12.97 4.00 10.20
CA THR A 20 -13.46 3.46 8.93
C THR A 20 -12.42 3.68 7.85
N GLY A 21 -12.01 2.63 7.15
CA GLY A 21 -10.85 2.65 6.25
C GLY A 21 -11.23 2.89 4.80
N GLU A 22 -10.48 3.74 4.09
CA GLU A 22 -10.74 4.17 2.72
C GLU A 22 -9.79 3.54 1.67
N ILE A 23 -10.37 2.77 0.74
CA ILE A 23 -9.69 2.26 -0.47
C ILE A 23 -9.20 3.46 -1.30
N LYS A 24 -7.98 3.40 -1.85
CA LYS A 24 -7.38 4.55 -2.55
C LYS A 24 -8.21 4.99 -3.76
N ASN A 25 -8.90 6.12 -3.61
CA ASN A 25 -9.57 6.83 -4.68
C ASN A 25 -8.70 8.04 -5.03
N LEU A 26 -8.09 8.02 -6.21
CA LEU A 26 -7.22 9.07 -6.71
C LEU A 26 -7.95 9.86 -7.79
N LYS A 27 -8.16 11.14 -7.52
CA LYS A 27 -8.71 12.08 -8.50
C LYS A 27 -7.57 12.80 -9.21
N ILE A 28 -7.45 12.58 -10.51
CA ILE A 28 -6.48 13.24 -11.38
C ILE A 28 -7.20 14.33 -12.14
N SER A 29 -6.62 15.54 -12.16
CA SER A 29 -7.20 16.70 -12.82
C SER A 29 -6.16 17.42 -13.66
N SER A 30 -6.38 17.48 -14.97
CA SER A 30 -5.54 18.19 -15.95
C SER A 30 -4.04 17.89 -15.82
N ASP A 31 -3.70 16.62 -15.60
CA ASP A 31 -2.34 16.18 -15.34
C ASP A 31 -1.58 15.98 -16.67
N PRO A 32 -0.43 16.66 -16.88
CA PRO A 32 0.36 16.57 -18.10
C PRO A 32 1.42 15.45 -18.08
N ARG A 33 1.58 14.71 -16.98
CA ARG A 33 2.65 13.73 -16.84
C ARG A 33 2.48 12.57 -17.83
N ALA A 34 3.58 12.20 -18.50
CA ALA A 34 3.61 11.07 -19.42
C ALA A 34 3.48 9.71 -18.71
N MET A 35 3.80 9.65 -17.41
CA MET A 35 3.68 8.44 -16.61
C MET A 35 3.32 8.81 -15.17
N ILE A 36 2.37 8.08 -14.57
CA ILE A 36 1.90 8.27 -13.19
C ILE A 36 1.96 6.93 -12.47
N LEU A 37 2.72 6.85 -11.38
CA LEU A 37 2.75 5.69 -10.47
C LEU A 37 1.57 5.78 -9.51
N PHE A 38 0.77 4.71 -9.43
CA PHE A 38 -0.32 4.60 -8.46
C PHE A 38 0.11 3.86 -7.20
N GLU A 39 0.67 2.67 -7.36
CA GLU A 39 1.01 1.80 -6.23
C GLU A 39 2.07 0.78 -6.61
N ARG A 40 2.83 0.33 -5.60
CA ARG A 40 3.73 -0.81 -5.69
C ARG A 40 3.19 -1.93 -4.82
N PHE A 41 3.15 -3.14 -5.35
CA PHE A 41 2.56 -4.27 -4.67
C PHE A 41 3.28 -5.58 -5.03
N GLY A 42 3.61 -6.37 -4.01
CA GLY A 42 4.15 -7.71 -4.16
C GLY A 42 3.04 -8.74 -4.31
N PHE A 43 2.90 -9.27 -5.52
CA PHE A 43 1.93 -10.29 -5.85
C PHE A 43 2.46 -11.69 -5.53
N THR A 44 1.55 -12.56 -5.10
CA THR A 44 1.75 -14.02 -5.07
C THR A 44 1.13 -14.63 -6.33
N HIS A 45 1.13 -15.97 -6.43
CA HIS A 45 0.49 -16.68 -7.54
C HIS A 45 -1.05 -16.52 -7.57
N THR A 46 -1.64 -15.98 -6.50
CA THR A 46 -3.08 -15.69 -6.39
C THR A 46 -3.39 -14.19 -6.48
N GLY A 47 -2.46 -13.40 -7.01
CA GLY A 47 -2.56 -11.96 -7.12
C GLY A 47 -3.71 -11.47 -8.03
N GLN A 48 -4.30 -10.34 -7.66
CA GLN A 48 -5.36 -9.68 -8.41
C GLN A 48 -5.12 -8.17 -8.43
N ALA A 49 -5.18 -7.59 -9.62
CA ALA A 49 -5.15 -6.14 -9.83
C ALA A 49 -6.50 -5.67 -10.37
N ALA A 50 -7.32 -5.06 -9.52
CA ALA A 50 -8.60 -4.49 -9.91
C ALA A 50 -8.49 -2.97 -10.08
N ILE A 51 -8.93 -2.47 -11.23
CA ILE A 51 -8.84 -1.06 -11.59
C ILE A 51 -10.21 -0.61 -12.07
N SER A 52 -10.69 0.49 -11.48
CA SER A 52 -11.88 1.19 -11.91
C SER A 52 -11.51 2.64 -12.23
N VAL A 53 -11.91 3.10 -13.40
CA VAL A 53 -11.71 4.47 -13.86
C VAL A 53 -13.04 5.05 -14.30
N SER A 54 -13.32 6.29 -13.94
CA SER A 54 -14.52 7.02 -14.35
C SER A 54 -14.22 8.48 -14.66
N SER A 55 -15.17 9.16 -15.28
CA SER A 55 -15.07 10.60 -15.58
C SER A 55 -13.85 10.93 -16.45
N VAL A 56 -13.43 10.01 -17.32
CA VAL A 56 -12.21 10.20 -18.13
C VAL A 56 -12.42 11.30 -19.15
N SER A 57 -11.50 12.27 -19.13
CA SER A 57 -11.38 13.32 -20.13
C SER A 57 -9.91 13.53 -20.49
N VAL A 58 -9.64 13.68 -21.77
CA VAL A 58 -8.28 13.94 -22.28
C VAL A 58 -8.36 15.15 -23.20
N ILE A 59 -7.57 16.17 -22.89
CA ILE A 59 -7.50 17.42 -23.65
C ILE A 59 -6.09 17.55 -24.21
N SER A 60 -5.94 17.85 -25.50
CA SER A 60 -4.64 18.14 -26.13
C SER A 60 -4.72 19.44 -26.93
N THR A 61 -3.61 20.17 -26.95
CA THR A 61 -3.44 21.41 -27.72
C THR A 61 -3.05 21.17 -29.18
N LEU A 62 -2.62 19.97 -29.53
CA LEU A 62 -2.03 19.67 -30.85
C LEU A 62 -2.99 18.96 -31.80
N ALA A 63 -3.60 17.87 -31.33
CA ALA A 63 -4.52 17.03 -32.10
C ALA A 63 -5.40 16.20 -31.17
N THR A 64 -6.49 15.62 -31.70
CA THR A 64 -7.31 14.67 -30.96
C THR A 64 -6.47 13.47 -30.49
N PRO A 65 -6.35 13.19 -29.18
CA PRO A 65 -5.54 12.10 -28.67
C PRO A 65 -6.04 10.72 -29.14
N ASP A 66 -5.13 9.86 -29.60
CA ASP A 66 -5.45 8.45 -29.90
C ASP A 66 -5.62 7.67 -28.57
N PRO A 67 -6.81 7.11 -28.28
CA PRO A 67 -7.06 6.42 -27.03
C PRO A 67 -6.18 5.18 -26.78
N SER A 68 -5.52 4.59 -27.80
CA SER A 68 -4.57 3.48 -27.54
C SER A 68 -3.26 3.92 -26.90
N ARG A 69 -2.96 5.21 -26.98
CA ARG A 69 -1.72 5.79 -26.46
C ARG A 69 -1.83 6.19 -25.00
N LEU A 70 -2.99 5.92 -24.37
CA LEU A 70 -3.23 6.14 -22.96
C LEU A 70 -3.75 4.85 -22.34
N GLY A 71 -3.25 4.47 -21.18
CA GLY A 71 -3.60 3.18 -20.59
C GLY A 71 -2.86 2.85 -19.30
N PHE A 72 -3.29 1.75 -18.69
CA PHE A 72 -2.73 1.22 -17.45
C PHE A 72 -1.94 -0.05 -17.74
N PHE A 73 -0.81 -0.19 -17.05
CA PHE A 73 0.04 -1.36 -17.16
C PHE A 73 0.72 -1.66 -15.81
N LEU A 74 1.07 -2.93 -15.61
CA LEU A 74 1.95 -3.35 -14.52
C LEU A 74 3.37 -3.49 -15.06
N LEU A 75 4.33 -3.08 -14.26
CA LEU A 75 5.75 -3.23 -14.54
C LEU A 75 6.42 -3.94 -13.36
N SER A 76 7.07 -5.06 -13.61
CA SER A 76 7.88 -5.73 -12.59
C SER A 76 9.15 -4.93 -12.31
N GLU A 77 9.67 -5.01 -11.09
CA GLU A 77 10.94 -4.38 -10.73
C GLU A 77 12.10 -4.83 -11.64
N GLU A 78 12.12 -6.11 -12.00
CA GLU A 78 13.15 -6.69 -12.89
C GLU A 78 13.15 -6.14 -14.31
N SER A 79 11.97 -5.73 -14.81
CA SER A 79 11.80 -5.21 -16.18
C SER A 79 11.92 -3.68 -16.27
N LEU A 80 12.03 -3.00 -15.12
CA LEU A 80 12.11 -1.54 -15.04
C LEU A 80 13.30 -0.98 -15.82
N ILE A 81 14.45 -1.64 -15.74
CA ILE A 81 15.69 -1.18 -16.38
C ILE A 81 15.55 -1.24 -17.91
N GLN A 82 14.99 -2.31 -18.45
CA GLN A 82 14.81 -2.51 -19.89
C GLN A 82 13.85 -1.46 -20.46
N VAL A 83 12.73 -1.21 -19.79
CA VAL A 83 11.78 -0.16 -20.19
C VAL A 83 12.42 1.23 -20.14
N LEU A 84 13.23 1.52 -19.11
CA LEU A 84 13.92 2.80 -19.00
C LEU A 84 14.94 2.98 -20.14
N LEU A 85 15.64 1.91 -20.53
CA LEU A 85 16.55 1.93 -21.67
C LEU A 85 15.81 2.18 -23.00
N GLU A 86 14.66 1.54 -23.23
CA GLU A 86 13.82 1.79 -24.43
C GLU A 86 13.37 3.25 -24.52
N LEU A 87 12.95 3.84 -23.39
CA LEU A 87 12.54 5.24 -23.30
C LEU A 87 13.72 6.20 -23.53
N GLN A 88 14.92 5.86 -23.03
CA GLN A 88 16.11 6.67 -23.23
C GLN A 88 16.61 6.62 -24.69
N GLN A 89 16.51 5.46 -25.34
CA GLN A 89 16.93 5.29 -26.73
C GLN A 89 15.98 5.98 -27.72
N ASN A 90 14.68 6.01 -27.42
CA ASN A 90 13.68 6.64 -28.27
C ASN A 90 12.68 7.47 -27.44
N PRO A 91 12.83 8.80 -27.37
CA PRO A 91 11.95 9.65 -26.55
C PRO A 91 10.50 9.70 -27.06
N ASN A 92 10.25 9.30 -28.32
CA ASN A 92 8.91 9.21 -28.90
C ASN A 92 8.26 7.83 -28.71
N PHE A 93 8.98 6.89 -28.07
CA PHE A 93 8.46 5.56 -27.78
C PHE A 93 7.34 5.63 -26.75
N CYS A 94 6.28 4.86 -27.01
CA CYS A 94 5.20 4.71 -26.03
C CYS A 94 5.41 3.43 -25.24
N VAL A 95 5.56 3.56 -23.92
CA VAL A 95 5.76 2.43 -23.00
C VAL A 95 4.68 1.35 -23.13
N LEU A 96 3.45 1.72 -23.51
CA LEU A 96 2.34 0.77 -23.74
C LEU A 96 2.60 -0.23 -24.88
N LYS A 97 3.63 -0.01 -25.70
CA LYS A 97 4.06 -0.92 -26.78
C LYS A 97 5.25 -1.81 -26.40
N SER A 98 5.81 -1.65 -25.20
CA SER A 98 6.95 -2.44 -24.75
C SER A 98 6.54 -3.90 -24.52
N ASN A 99 7.44 -4.84 -24.86
CA ASN A 99 7.23 -6.27 -24.57
C ASN A 99 7.56 -6.62 -23.11
N PHE A 100 8.12 -5.68 -22.35
CA PHE A 100 8.53 -5.88 -20.95
C PHE A 100 7.46 -5.44 -19.94
N ILE A 101 6.31 -4.95 -20.42
CA ILE A 101 5.19 -4.54 -19.58
C ILE A 101 4.05 -5.56 -19.62
N ASN A 102 3.30 -5.63 -18.53
CA ASN A 102 2.02 -6.30 -18.48
C ASN A 102 0.93 -5.27 -18.74
N ASN A 103 0.57 -5.10 -20.02
CA ASN A 103 -0.50 -4.19 -20.41
C ASN A 103 -1.86 -4.66 -19.86
N LEU A 104 -2.59 -3.78 -19.17
CA LEU A 104 -3.90 -4.10 -18.59
C LEU A 104 -5.02 -3.67 -19.54
N PHE A 105 -5.15 -2.37 -19.78
CA PHE A 105 -6.12 -1.82 -20.74
C PHE A 105 -5.69 -0.45 -21.23
N THR A 106 -6.29 -0.02 -22.34
CA THR A 106 -6.09 1.31 -22.90
C THR A 106 -7.39 2.09 -22.89
N PHE A 107 -7.33 3.38 -23.17
CA PHE A 107 -8.55 4.20 -23.24
C PHE A 107 -9.46 3.86 -24.42
N ARG A 108 -9.02 2.98 -25.35
CA ARG A 108 -9.92 2.39 -26.37
C ARG A 108 -10.99 1.49 -25.76
N ASP A 109 -10.73 0.92 -24.59
CA ASP A 109 -11.62 -0.02 -23.92
C ASP A 109 -12.67 0.67 -23.03
N LEU A 110 -12.65 2.01 -22.95
CA LEU A 110 -13.60 2.79 -22.14
C LEU A 110 -15.02 2.66 -22.71
N SER A 111 -16.00 2.70 -21.80
CA SER A 111 -17.40 2.84 -22.17
C SER A 111 -17.62 4.13 -22.97
N PRO A 112 -18.57 4.17 -23.92
CA PRO A 112 -18.87 5.39 -24.65
C PRO A 112 -19.29 6.54 -23.71
N PRO A 113 -19.12 7.81 -24.13
CA PRO A 113 -19.62 8.97 -23.39
C PRO A 113 -21.12 8.83 -23.10
N PRO A 114 -21.62 9.34 -21.95
CA PRO A 114 -20.98 10.33 -21.07
C PRO A 114 -20.12 9.75 -19.93
N ASN A 115 -20.22 8.45 -19.62
CA ASN A 115 -19.58 7.91 -18.41
C ASN A 115 -18.07 7.70 -18.56
N SER A 116 -17.58 7.46 -19.78
CA SER A 116 -16.15 7.27 -20.11
C SER A 116 -15.40 6.48 -19.04
N SER A 117 -15.89 5.27 -18.76
CA SER A 117 -15.54 4.49 -17.58
C SER A 117 -15.10 3.08 -17.94
N PHE A 118 -14.33 2.46 -17.05
CA PHE A 118 -13.87 1.10 -17.18
C PHE A 118 -13.68 0.48 -15.81
N ASN A 119 -14.08 -0.79 -15.65
CA ASN A 119 -13.90 -1.53 -14.41
C ASN A 119 -13.57 -2.99 -14.75
N ARG A 120 -12.37 -3.45 -14.39
CA ARG A 120 -11.94 -4.84 -14.59
C ARG A 120 -10.88 -5.25 -13.57
N SER A 121 -10.91 -6.52 -13.20
CA SER A 121 -9.87 -7.22 -12.46
C SER A 121 -9.01 -8.08 -13.36
N TYR A 122 -7.69 -8.02 -13.16
CA TYR A 122 -6.69 -8.79 -13.88
C TYR A 122 -5.97 -9.76 -12.92
N PRO A 123 -5.96 -11.07 -13.20
CA PRO A 123 -5.18 -12.01 -12.43
C PRO A 123 -3.68 -11.81 -12.70
N VAL A 124 -2.87 -11.77 -11.64
CA VAL A 124 -1.41 -11.72 -11.70
C VAL A 124 -0.88 -13.05 -11.20
N THR A 125 -0.43 -13.90 -12.13
CA THR A 125 -0.02 -15.29 -11.83
C THR A 125 1.44 -15.42 -11.44
N SER A 126 2.29 -14.49 -11.88
CA SER A 126 3.73 -14.51 -11.63
C SER A 126 4.05 -13.78 -10.33
N PRO A 127 4.58 -14.46 -9.30
CA PRO A 127 4.94 -13.80 -8.05
C PRO A 127 6.13 -12.85 -8.26
N ASN A 128 5.93 -11.56 -8.04
CA ASN A 128 6.98 -10.53 -8.04
C ASN A 128 6.44 -9.23 -7.44
N GLU A 129 7.32 -8.24 -7.23
CA GLU A 129 6.91 -6.86 -6.97
C GLU A 129 6.62 -6.14 -8.29
N TYR A 130 5.40 -5.62 -8.38
CA TYR A 130 4.92 -4.88 -9.54
C TYR A 130 4.52 -3.46 -9.14
N SER A 131 4.80 -2.53 -10.04
CA SER A 131 4.33 -1.15 -9.97
C SER A 131 3.19 -0.94 -10.96
N LEU A 132 2.06 -0.42 -10.48
CA LEU A 132 0.93 -0.03 -11.31
C LEU A 132 1.14 1.39 -11.84
N PHE A 133 1.20 1.53 -13.15
CA PHE A 133 1.37 2.80 -13.82
C PHE A 133 0.21 3.12 -14.75
N PHE A 134 -0.05 4.40 -14.89
CA PHE A 134 -0.74 4.97 -16.04
C PHE A 134 0.28 5.62 -16.97
N ALA A 135 0.17 5.39 -18.27
CA ALA A 135 0.94 6.09 -19.29
C ALA A 135 0.04 7.01 -20.11
N ASN A 136 0.54 8.21 -20.37
CA ASN A 136 0.03 9.14 -21.34
C ASN A 136 1.10 9.40 -22.40
N CYS A 137 1.02 8.68 -23.52
CA CYS A 137 1.93 8.86 -24.64
C CYS A 137 1.41 9.86 -25.68
N ALA A 138 0.28 10.55 -25.45
CA ALA A 138 -0.24 11.53 -26.38
C ALA A 138 0.45 12.89 -26.19
N PRO A 139 0.99 13.51 -27.27
CA PRO A 139 1.76 14.74 -27.15
C PRO A 139 0.88 15.90 -26.67
N GLU A 140 1.46 16.77 -25.82
CA GLU A 140 0.82 17.96 -25.24
C GLU A 140 -0.60 17.71 -24.74
N SER A 141 -0.82 16.57 -24.10
CA SER A 141 -2.12 16.17 -23.60
C SER A 141 -2.17 16.19 -22.07
N LYS A 142 -3.34 16.50 -21.54
CA LYS A 142 -3.65 16.51 -20.11
C LYS A 142 -4.82 15.58 -19.86
N VAL A 143 -4.69 14.71 -18.87
CA VAL A 143 -5.73 13.76 -18.47
C VAL A 143 -6.42 14.22 -17.19
N SER A 144 -7.74 14.05 -17.13
CA SER A 144 -8.50 14.10 -15.88
C SER A 144 -9.34 12.84 -15.76
N MET A 145 -9.30 12.19 -14.61
CA MET A 145 -10.03 10.95 -14.34
C MET A 145 -10.11 10.68 -12.84
N ASP A 146 -11.16 9.99 -12.43
CA ASP A 146 -11.26 9.40 -11.09
C ASP A 146 -10.82 7.93 -11.19
N VAL A 147 -9.84 7.54 -10.38
CA VAL A 147 -9.23 6.20 -10.43
C VAL A 147 -9.34 5.55 -9.06
N ARG A 148 -9.82 4.31 -9.05
CA ARG A 148 -9.84 3.44 -7.88
C ARG A 148 -9.03 2.18 -8.20
N THR A 149 -8.01 1.92 -7.38
CA THR A 149 -7.12 0.76 -7.53
C THR A 149 -7.22 -0.14 -6.31
N GLU A 150 -7.37 -1.44 -6.55
CA GLU A 150 -7.36 -2.48 -5.52
C GLU A 150 -6.37 -3.56 -5.94
N LEU A 151 -5.22 -3.61 -5.27
CA LEU A 151 -4.20 -4.65 -5.47
C LEU A 151 -4.21 -5.57 -4.24
N TYR A 152 -4.43 -6.86 -4.45
CA TYR A 152 -4.53 -7.83 -3.36
C TYR A 152 -4.10 -9.22 -3.79
N ASN A 153 -3.71 -10.03 -2.82
CA ASN A 153 -3.50 -11.47 -2.97
C ASN A 153 -4.72 -12.19 -2.38
N LEU A 154 -4.96 -13.44 -2.79
CA LEU A 154 -5.97 -14.27 -2.15
C LEU A 154 -5.29 -15.28 -1.21
N ASP A 155 -5.61 -15.18 0.07
CA ASP A 155 -5.26 -16.17 1.11
C ASP A 155 -6.54 -16.94 1.48
N ASN A 156 -6.66 -18.19 1.02
CA ASN A 156 -7.86 -19.01 1.21
C ASN A 156 -9.18 -18.30 0.81
N GLN A 157 -9.19 -17.64 -0.35
CA GLN A 157 -10.30 -16.84 -0.88
C GLN A 157 -10.60 -15.52 -0.13
N VAL A 158 -9.85 -15.20 0.92
CA VAL A 158 -9.92 -13.90 1.59
C VAL A 158 -8.91 -12.96 0.94
N LYS A 159 -9.32 -11.71 0.71
CA LYS A 159 -8.41 -10.68 0.17
C LYS A 159 -7.38 -10.31 1.23
N ASP A 160 -6.11 -10.45 0.88
CA ASP A 160 -4.97 -9.92 1.62
C ASP A 160 -4.40 -8.75 0.84
N TYR A 161 -4.65 -7.54 1.33
CA TYR A 161 -4.18 -6.30 0.71
C TYR A 161 -2.75 -5.94 1.13
N LEU A 162 -2.06 -6.82 1.84
CA LEU A 162 -0.67 -6.66 2.21
C LEU A 162 0.22 -7.33 1.17
N SER A 163 1.28 -6.63 0.74
CA SER A 163 2.28 -7.15 -0.19
C SER A 163 2.86 -8.47 0.33
N ALA A 164 3.18 -9.41 -0.57
CA ALA A 164 3.58 -10.78 -0.24
C ALA A 164 4.61 -10.89 0.91
N GLY A 165 5.64 -10.04 0.93
CA GLY A 165 6.69 -10.02 1.96
C GLY A 165 6.30 -9.41 3.31
N LEU A 166 5.13 -8.78 3.39
CA LEU A 166 4.63 -8.08 4.57
C LEU A 166 3.51 -8.85 5.29
N THR A 167 2.88 -9.84 4.64
CA THR A 167 1.70 -10.59 5.12
C THR A 167 1.85 -11.20 6.52
N GLN A 168 3.07 -11.62 6.90
CA GLN A 168 3.38 -12.23 8.20
C GLN A 168 3.76 -11.23 9.29
N LEU A 169 4.02 -9.96 8.94
CA LEU A 169 4.45 -8.94 9.89
C LEU A 169 3.45 -8.67 11.03
N PRO A 170 2.12 -8.59 10.81
CA PRO A 170 1.19 -8.36 11.91
C PRO A 170 1.34 -9.42 13.02
N THR A 171 1.39 -10.69 12.63
CA THR A 171 1.56 -11.82 13.56
C THR A 171 2.91 -11.77 14.25
N LEU A 172 4.00 -11.49 13.52
CA LEU A 172 5.35 -11.41 14.08
C LEU A 172 5.48 -10.25 15.09
N TYR A 173 4.96 -9.06 14.75
CA TYR A 173 4.97 -7.91 15.65
C TYR A 173 4.15 -8.17 16.91
N PHE A 174 2.98 -8.80 16.77
CA PHE A 174 2.14 -9.18 17.90
C PHE A 174 2.86 -10.20 18.81
N LEU A 175 3.47 -11.26 18.26
CA LEU A 175 4.23 -12.24 19.03
C LEU A 175 5.44 -11.61 19.73
N PHE A 176 6.21 -10.78 19.04
CA PHE A 176 7.36 -10.10 19.64
C PHE A 176 6.94 -9.12 20.73
N SER A 177 5.76 -8.50 20.63
CA SER A 177 5.24 -7.65 21.72
C SER A 177 5.12 -8.42 23.04
N PHE A 178 4.62 -9.67 23.01
CA PHE A 178 4.53 -10.52 24.21
C PHE A 178 5.91 -10.88 24.78
N VAL A 179 6.89 -11.13 23.91
CA VAL A 179 8.28 -11.39 24.33
C VAL A 179 8.83 -10.16 25.08
N TYR A 180 8.61 -8.95 24.58
CA TYR A 180 9.03 -7.73 25.26
C TYR A 180 8.28 -7.50 26.58
N PHE A 181 6.99 -7.82 26.67
CA PHE A 181 6.26 -7.80 27.95
C PHE A 181 6.81 -8.85 28.94
N GLY A 182 7.23 -10.02 28.47
CA GLY A 182 7.91 -11.02 29.29
C GLY A 182 9.25 -10.51 29.84
N PHE A 183 10.07 -9.88 28.99
CA PHE A 183 11.30 -9.23 29.44
C PHE A 183 11.06 -8.10 30.43
N LEU A 184 10.00 -7.30 30.24
CA LEU A 184 9.60 -6.29 31.21
C LEU A 184 9.24 -6.92 32.56
N GLY A 185 8.44 -7.99 32.57
CA GLY A 185 8.09 -8.71 33.79
C GLY A 185 9.31 -9.24 34.53
N LEU A 186 10.23 -9.90 33.82
CA LEU A 186 11.48 -10.40 34.37
C LEU A 186 12.35 -9.25 34.91
N TRP A 187 12.48 -8.17 34.16
CA TRP A 187 13.26 -6.99 34.56
C TRP A 187 12.72 -6.35 35.83
N LEU A 188 11.41 -6.16 35.91
CA LEU A 188 10.74 -5.62 37.10
C LEU A 188 10.88 -6.55 38.31
N TYR A 189 10.79 -7.87 38.10
CA TYR A 189 11.03 -8.86 39.16
C TYR A 189 12.45 -8.76 39.72
N VAL A 190 13.46 -8.70 38.85
CA VAL A 190 14.87 -8.53 39.26
C VAL A 190 15.07 -7.21 40.01
N CYS A 191 14.49 -6.11 39.52
CA CYS A 191 14.56 -4.81 40.18
C CYS A 191 13.87 -4.83 41.57
N PHE A 192 12.72 -5.50 41.69
CA PHE A 192 12.01 -5.59 42.96
C PHE A 192 12.76 -6.40 44.01
N ASN A 193 13.46 -7.46 43.61
CA ASN A 193 14.26 -8.26 44.53
C ASN A 193 15.58 -7.59 44.91
N ASN A 194 16.16 -6.77 44.02
CA ASN A 194 17.47 -6.16 44.21
C ASN A 194 17.38 -4.64 44.48
N LYS A 195 16.41 -4.18 45.29
CA LYS A 195 16.11 -2.75 45.48
C LYS A 195 17.31 -1.87 45.83
N LYS A 196 18.31 -2.41 46.55
CA LYS A 196 19.52 -1.68 46.94
C LYS A 196 20.42 -1.32 45.75
N SER A 197 20.33 -2.06 44.65
CA SER A 197 21.11 -1.88 43.41
C SER A 197 20.32 -1.15 42.31
N VAL A 198 19.05 -0.81 42.56
CA VAL A 198 18.18 -0.19 41.55
C VAL A 198 18.37 1.33 41.56
N HIS A 199 18.92 1.85 40.47
CA HIS A 199 19.02 3.28 40.18
C HIS A 199 18.01 3.73 39.13
N ARG A 200 17.84 5.05 38.96
CA ARG A 200 16.92 5.68 37.98
C ARG A 200 17.09 5.14 36.55
N ILE A 201 18.31 4.74 36.17
CA ILE A 201 18.61 4.14 34.87
C ILE A 201 17.77 2.86 34.63
N HIS A 202 17.56 2.03 35.64
CA HIS A 202 16.75 0.81 35.50
C HIS A 202 15.28 1.11 35.21
N MET A 203 14.76 2.22 35.74
CA MET A 203 13.40 2.68 35.46
C MET A 203 13.29 3.27 34.05
N LEU A 204 14.33 3.97 33.57
CA LEU A 204 14.41 4.42 32.19
C LEU A 204 14.46 3.23 31.22
N MET A 205 15.28 2.21 31.53
CA MET A 205 15.33 0.96 30.75
C MET A 205 13.96 0.27 30.71
N ALA A 206 13.27 0.17 31.86
CA ALA A 206 11.91 -0.39 31.90
C ALA A 206 10.93 0.41 31.02
N ALA A 207 10.99 1.74 31.06
CA ALA A 207 10.17 2.60 30.21
C ALA A 207 10.46 2.39 28.71
N LEU A 208 11.73 2.23 28.32
CA LEU A 208 12.10 1.92 26.93
C LEU A 208 11.53 0.58 26.47
N VAL A 209 11.57 -0.45 27.32
CA VAL A 209 10.99 -1.77 27.02
C VAL A 209 9.47 -1.66 26.86
N VAL A 210 8.78 -0.90 27.72
CA VAL A 210 7.34 -0.61 27.58
C VAL A 210 7.04 0.07 26.24
N MET A 211 7.76 1.14 25.91
CA MET A 211 7.57 1.86 24.65
C MET A 211 7.81 0.96 23.44
N LYS A 212 8.82 0.07 23.51
CA LYS A 212 9.10 -0.89 22.45
C LYS A 212 7.96 -1.90 22.27
N ALA A 213 7.42 -2.44 23.37
CA ALA A 213 6.30 -3.37 23.33
C ALA A 213 5.04 -2.71 22.74
N LEU A 214 4.68 -1.51 23.21
CA LEU A 214 3.54 -0.75 22.70
C LEU A 214 3.69 -0.40 21.21
N ASN A 215 4.88 0.02 20.79
CA ASN A 215 5.16 0.29 19.38
C ASN A 215 4.94 -0.94 18.50
N LEU A 216 5.31 -2.14 18.97
CA LEU A 216 5.06 -3.38 18.23
C LEU A 216 3.58 -3.73 18.16
N VAL A 217 2.81 -3.53 19.24
CA VAL A 217 1.35 -3.72 19.21
C VAL A 217 0.70 -2.79 18.21
N PHE A 218 1.03 -1.49 18.23
CA PHE A 218 0.47 -0.52 17.29
C PHE A 218 0.86 -0.82 15.84
N ALA A 219 2.10 -1.25 15.60
CA ALA A 219 2.53 -1.69 14.28
C ALA A 219 1.81 -2.97 13.82
N ALA A 220 1.50 -3.89 14.73
CA ALA A 220 0.74 -5.11 14.42
C ALA A 220 -0.70 -4.76 14.02
N GLU A 221 -1.39 -3.93 14.80
CA GLU A 221 -2.76 -3.47 14.54
C GLU A 221 -2.85 -2.70 13.22
N ASP A 222 -1.98 -1.73 12.99
CA ASP A 222 -1.95 -0.96 11.73
C ASP A 222 -1.79 -1.88 10.52
N LYS A 223 -0.84 -2.81 10.57
CA LYS A 223 -0.62 -3.76 9.46
C LYS A 223 -1.77 -4.75 9.30
N HIS A 224 -2.38 -5.21 10.40
CA HIS A 224 -3.55 -6.09 10.34
C HIS A 224 -4.75 -5.36 9.73
N TYR A 225 -4.95 -4.11 10.11
CA TYR A 225 -5.98 -3.25 9.55
C TYR A 225 -5.83 -3.12 8.03
N VAL A 226 -4.64 -2.71 7.56
CA VAL A 226 -4.34 -2.61 6.12
C VAL A 226 -4.58 -3.94 5.42
N LYS A 227 -4.14 -5.06 6.00
CA LYS A 227 -4.33 -6.40 5.42
C LYS A 227 -5.80 -6.72 5.15
N VAL A 228 -6.71 -6.30 6.02
CA VAL A 228 -8.15 -6.62 5.93
C VAL A 228 -8.93 -5.58 5.11
N THR A 229 -8.63 -4.28 5.29
CA THR A 229 -9.40 -3.19 4.66
C THR A 229 -8.84 -2.77 3.31
N GLY A 230 -7.52 -2.93 3.10
CA GLY A 230 -6.79 -2.42 1.95
C GLY A 230 -6.41 -0.95 2.01
N THR A 231 -6.47 -0.35 3.20
CA THR A 231 -6.41 1.10 3.36
C THR A 231 -5.29 1.47 4.31
N ALA A 232 -4.22 2.05 3.79
CA ALA A 232 -3.16 2.61 4.64
C ALA A 232 -3.71 3.81 5.43
N HIS A 233 -3.28 3.97 6.68
CA HIS A 233 -3.42 5.25 7.37
C HIS A 233 -2.48 6.28 6.71
N GLY A 234 -3.05 7.22 5.94
CA GLY A 234 -2.30 8.34 5.34
C GLY A 234 -2.69 8.66 3.91
#